data_AF-A0A7K0J3B0-F1
#
_entry.id   AF-A0A7K0J3B0-F1
#
_cell.length_a   1.000
_cell.length_b   1.000
_cell.length_c   1.000
_cell.angle_alpha   90.00
_cell.angle_beta   90.00
_cell.angle_gamma   90.00
#
_symmetry.space_group_name_H-M   'P 1'
#
loop_
_entity.id
_entity.type
_entity.pdbx_description
1 polymer ?
#
loop_
_entity_poly.entity_id
_entity_poly.type
_entity_poly.pdbx_seq_one_letter_code
_entity_poly.pdbx_strand_id
1 'polypeptide(L)'
;MTLSNSNTAVNIIEWSGVASSLAGSVLNANGRRSSFVFWTLSAILLGMVAFYLGRTGWLALQGAGIAINLYGIRNWQGDAPTRALIKRN
;
A
#
# COMPACT_ATOMS: atom_id res chain seq x y z
N MET A 1 -15.04 30.74 2.32
CA MET A 1 -14.08 30.12 3.26
C MET A 1 -14.37 28.64 3.37
N THR A 2 -13.70 27.78 2.61
CA THR A 2 -13.83 26.30 2.68
C THR A 2 -12.54 25.55 2.35
N LEU A 3 -11.46 26.24 1.93
CA LEU A 3 -10.23 25.62 1.44
C LEU A 3 -9.30 25.03 2.53
N SER A 4 -9.43 25.42 3.81
CA SER A 4 -8.50 24.89 4.84
C SER A 4 -8.84 23.46 5.25
N ASN A 5 -10.12 23.11 5.34
CA ASN A 5 -10.54 21.80 5.84
C ASN A 5 -10.30 20.69 4.81
N SER A 6 -10.42 21.00 3.52
CA SER A 6 -10.14 20.05 2.44
C SER A 6 -8.67 19.68 2.35
N ASN A 7 -7.76 20.66 2.50
CA ASN A 7 -6.33 20.39 2.49
C ASN A 7 -5.89 19.57 3.70
N THR A 8 -6.47 19.81 4.88
CA THR A 8 -6.20 18.99 6.07
C THR A 8 -6.66 17.55 5.89
N ALA A 9 -7.85 17.33 5.33
CA ALA A 9 -8.36 15.98 5.07
C ALA A 9 -7.49 15.20 4.06
N VAL A 10 -7.10 15.84 2.96
CA VAL A 10 -6.20 15.24 1.96
C VAL A 10 -4.87 14.85 2.59
N ASN A 11 -4.29 15.74 3.41
CA ASN A 11 -3.02 15.49 4.09
C ASN A 11 -3.13 14.31 5.07
N ILE A 12 -4.20 14.23 5.86
CA ILE A 12 -4.44 13.08 6.77
C ILE A 12 -4.56 11.76 6.00
N ILE A 13 -5.30 11.76 4.88
CA ILE A 13 -5.47 10.56 4.05
C ILE A 13 -4.12 10.15 3.42
N GLU A 14 -3.34 11.11 2.93
CA GLU A 14 -2.01 10.88 2.38
C GLU A 14 -1.07 10.23 3.42
N TRP A 15 -0.96 10.82 4.62
CA TRP A 15 -0.14 10.25 5.69
C TRP A 15 -0.64 8.87 6.15
N SER A 16 -1.95 8.66 6.17
CA SER A 16 -2.53 7.33 6.47
C SER A 16 -2.15 6.30 5.40
N GLY A 17 -2.13 6.72 4.13
CA GLY A 17 -1.65 5.92 3.00
C GLY A 17 -0.17 5.56 3.13
N VAL A 18 0.67 6.52 3.51
CA VAL A 18 2.11 6.33 3.74
C VAL A 18 2.35 5.37 4.92
N ALA A 19 1.67 5.59 6.05
CA ALA A 19 1.77 4.72 7.23
C ALA A 19 1.34 3.28 6.90
N SER A 20 0.28 3.11 6.11
CA SER A 20 -0.16 1.80 5.64
C SER A 20 0.89 1.12 4.76
N SER A 21 1.57 1.88 3.87
CA SER A 21 2.65 1.35 3.04
C SER A 21 3.84 0.86 3.87
N LEU A 22 4.21 1.64 4.90
CA LEU A 22 5.28 1.28 5.83
C LEU A 22 4.92 0.01 6.62
N ALA A 23 3.70 -0.06 7.16
CA ALA A 23 3.22 -1.26 7.85
C ALA A 23 3.23 -2.49 6.94
N GLY A 24 2.77 -2.35 5.69
CA GLY A 24 2.83 -3.42 4.69
C GLY A 24 4.25 -3.91 4.43
N SER A 25 5.20 -2.98 4.33
CA SER A 25 6.62 -3.28 4.10
C SER A 25 7.25 -4.03 5.29
N VAL A 26 6.95 -3.60 6.52
CA VAL A 26 7.40 -4.29 7.75
C VAL A 26 6.82 -5.70 7.84
N LEU A 27 5.54 -5.87 7.54
CA LEU A 27 4.88 -7.18 7.54
C LEU A 27 5.47 -8.10 6.46
N ASN A 28 5.77 -7.55 5.28
CA ASN A 28 6.38 -8.32 4.19
C ASN A 28 7.78 -8.78 4.54
N ALA A 29 8.59 -7.92 5.19
CA ALA A 29 9.91 -8.29 5.69
C ALA A 29 9.87 -9.45 6.70
N ASN A 30 8.73 -9.63 7.40
CA ASN A 30 8.48 -10.73 8.32
C ASN A 30 7.75 -11.92 7.67
N GLY A 31 7.65 -11.97 6.33
CA GLY A 31 6.97 -13.07 5.62
C GLY A 31 5.47 -13.15 5.90
N ARG A 32 4.83 -12.04 6.28
CA ARG A 32 3.40 -12.04 6.60
C ARG A 32 2.57 -11.70 5.38
N ARG A 33 1.61 -12.58 5.05
CA ARG A 33 0.59 -12.38 4.01
C ARG A 33 -0.23 -11.11 4.22
N SER A 34 -0.37 -10.65 5.46
CA SER A 34 -1.11 -9.42 5.78
C SER A 34 -0.48 -8.16 5.16
N SER A 35 0.79 -8.21 4.74
CA SER A 35 1.46 -7.11 4.02
C SER A 35 0.66 -6.57 2.83
N PHE A 36 0.09 -7.45 2.01
CA PHE A 36 -0.71 -7.04 0.87
C PHE A 36 -1.98 -6.31 1.25
N VAL A 37 -2.59 -6.60 2.39
CA VAL A 37 -3.78 -5.88 2.87
C VAL A 37 -3.41 -4.43 3.15
N PHE A 38 -2.27 -4.21 3.80
CA PHE A 38 -1.76 -2.88 4.09
C PHE A 38 -1.29 -2.12 2.84
N TRP A 39 -0.65 -2.80 1.88
CA TRP A 39 -0.35 -2.18 0.58
C TRP A 39 -1.60 -1.88 -0.24
N THR A 40 -2.64 -2.70 -0.16
CA THR A 40 -3.93 -2.42 -0.80
C THR A 40 -4.61 -1.21 -0.17
N LEU A 41 -4.62 -1.13 1.16
CA LEU A 41 -5.13 0.03 1.89
C LEU A 41 -4.36 1.30 1.51
N SER A 42 -3.02 1.23 1.46
CA SER A 42 -2.18 2.33 1.00
C SER A 42 -2.56 2.80 -0.40
N ALA A 43 -2.71 1.86 -1.34
CA ALA A 43 -3.07 2.19 -2.73
C ALA A 43 -4.46 2.82 -2.83
N ILE A 44 -5.44 2.36 -2.05
CA ILE A 44 -6.78 2.97 -2.00
C ILE A 44 -6.69 4.41 -1.48
N LEU A 45 -6.00 4.64 -0.35
CA LEU A 45 -5.89 5.96 0.27
C LEU A 45 -5.15 6.95 -0.63
N LEU A 46 -4.02 6.53 -1.21
CA LEU A 46 -3.26 7.35 -2.15
C LEU A 46 -4.01 7.54 -3.47
N GLY A 47 -4.84 6.58 -3.87
CA GLY A 47 -5.75 6.69 -5.02
C GLY A 47 -6.81 7.76 -4.80
N MET A 48 -7.40 7.82 -3.59
CA MET A 48 -8.34 8.90 -3.23
C MET A 48 -7.67 10.28 -3.27
N VAL A 49 -6.42 10.39 -2.78
CA VAL A 49 -5.61 11.63 -2.88
C VAL A 49 -5.35 11.99 -4.33
N ALA A 50 -4.94 11.02 -5.16
CA ALA A 50 -4.68 11.25 -6.58
C ALA A 50 -5.94 11.69 -7.34
N PHE A 51 -7.09 11.08 -7.04
CA PHE A 51 -8.38 11.48 -7.60
C PHE A 51 -8.74 12.92 -7.20
N TYR A 52 -8.61 13.25 -5.91
CA TYR A 52 -8.91 14.59 -5.40
C TYR A 52 -8.01 15.68 -6.02
N LEU A 53 -6.73 15.36 -6.23
CA LEU A 53 -5.75 16.27 -6.84
C LEU A 53 -5.77 16.27 -8.39
N GLY A 54 -6.66 15.50 -9.02
CA GLY A 54 -6.76 15.42 -10.49
C GLY A 54 -5.55 14.73 -11.16
N ARG A 55 -4.81 13.89 -10.43
CA ARG A 55 -3.60 13.21 -10.92
C ARG A 55 -3.93 11.82 -11.50
N THR A 56 -4.45 11.80 -12.72
CA THR A 56 -4.93 10.56 -13.39
C THR A 56 -3.86 9.48 -13.53
N GLY A 57 -2.62 9.84 -13.84
CA GLY A 57 -1.50 8.87 -13.94
C GLY A 57 -1.20 8.19 -12.60
N TRP A 58 -1.24 8.95 -11.50
CA TRP A 58 -1.08 8.40 -10.15
C TRP A 58 -2.27 7.53 -9.76
N LEU A 59 -3.50 7.93 -10.11
CA LEU A 59 -4.69 7.13 -9.86
C LEU A 59 -4.62 5.78 -10.58
N ALA A 60 -4.21 5.76 -11.85
CA ALA A 60 -4.02 4.54 -12.61
C ALA A 60 -2.94 3.63 -12.00
N LEU A 61 -1.83 4.22 -11.54
CA LEU A 61 -0.77 3.49 -10.84
C LEU A 61 -1.30 2.82 -9.56
N GLN A 62 -2.08 3.54 -8.75
CA GLN A 62 -2.68 2.97 -7.55
C GLN A 62 -3.68 1.86 -7.87
N GLY A 63 -4.50 2.03 -8.91
CA GLY A 63 -5.40 0.98 -9.40
C GLY A 63 -4.67 -0.29 -9.83
N ALA A 64 -3.55 -0.15 -10.56
CA ALA A 64 -2.69 -1.27 -10.90
C ALA A 64 -2.07 -1.92 -9.65
N GLY A 65 -1.62 -1.11 -8.69
CA GLY A 65 -1.11 -1.57 -7.39
C GLY A 65 -2.14 -2.42 -6.63
N ILE A 66 -3.41 -2.02 -6.60
CA ILE A 66 -4.50 -2.80 -5.99
C ILE A 66 -4.63 -4.17 -6.67
N ALA A 67 -4.64 -4.20 -8.01
CA ALA A 67 -4.74 -5.46 -8.76
C ALA A 67 -3.55 -6.40 -8.47
N ILE A 68 -2.33 -5.85 -8.45
CA ILE A 68 -1.10 -6.59 -8.11
C ILE A 68 -1.18 -7.14 -6.69
N ASN A 69 -1.63 -6.34 -5.72
CA ASN A 69 -1.74 -6.78 -4.33
C ASN A 69 -2.80 -7.89 -4.16
N LEU A 70 -3.95 -7.78 -4.82
CA LEU A 70 -4.98 -8.84 -4.83
C LEU A 70 -4.47 -10.14 -5.46
N TYR A 71 -3.73 -10.03 -6.56
CA TYR A 71 -3.04 -11.17 -7.16
C TYR A 71 -2.01 -11.77 -6.20
N GLY A 72 -1.21 -10.92 -5.53
CA GLY A 72 -0.24 -11.33 -4.51
C GLY A 72 -0.91 -12.07 -3.34
N ILE A 73 -2.04 -11.59 -2.84
CA ILE A 73 -2.83 -12.27 -1.79
C ILE A 73 -3.25 -13.66 -2.25
N ARG A 74 -3.78 -13.77 -3.48
CA ARG A 74 -4.30 -15.03 -4.03
C ARG A 74 -3.18 -16.06 -4.22
N ASN A 75 -2.03 -15.60 -4.68
CA ASN A 75 -0.89 -16.46 -5.04
C ASN A 75 0.20 -16.49 -3.95
N TRP A 76 -0.10 -15.99 -2.75
CA TRP A 76 0.85 -16.04 -1.64
C TRP A 76 1.02 -17.49 -1.20
N GLN A 77 2.24 -18.01 -1.35
CA GLN A 77 2.56 -19.39 -1.01
C GLN A 77 3.10 -19.56 0.41
N GLY A 78 3.29 -18.48 1.18
CA GLY A 78 3.97 -18.52 2.48
C GLY A 78 5.45 -18.80 2.30
N ASP A 79 6.30 -17.81 2.56
CA ASP A 79 7.76 -17.91 2.46
C ASP A 79 8.30 -18.41 1.10
N ALA A 80 8.35 -17.53 0.09
CA ALA A 80 9.30 -17.68 -1.01
C ALA A 80 10.60 -16.90 -0.65
N PRO A 81 11.79 -17.35 -1.11
CA PRO A 81 12.77 -18.16 -0.40
C PRO A 81 13.78 -17.36 0.47
N THR A 82 13.36 -16.55 1.44
CA THR A 82 14.32 -15.93 2.38
C THR A 82 14.94 -16.90 3.40
N ARG A 83 14.45 -18.15 3.49
CA ARG A 83 15.11 -19.22 4.26
C ARG A 83 16.39 -19.78 3.62
N ALA A 84 16.73 -19.40 2.37
CA ALA A 84 18.00 -19.81 1.77
C ALA A 84 19.24 -19.16 2.45
N LEU A 85 19.05 -18.06 3.18
CA LEU A 85 20.13 -17.33 3.85
C LEU A 85 20.27 -17.60 5.36
N ILE A 86 19.28 -18.22 6.01
CA ILE A 86 19.27 -18.41 7.48
C ILE A 86 19.57 -19.88 7.89
N LYS A 87 19.57 -20.82 6.93
CA LYS A 87 19.88 -22.25 7.18
C LYS A 87 21.35 -22.63 6.93
N ARG A 88 22.28 -21.69 7.07
CA ARG A 88 23.73 -21.96 7.09
C ARG A 88 24.32 -21.42 8.38
N ASN A 89 24.23 -22.22 9.45
CA ASN A 89 25.16 -22.29 10.57
C ASN A 89 24.92 -23.61 11.28
#